data_AF-A0A1Y2FKW1-F1
#
_entry.id   AF-A0A1Y2FKW1-F1
#
_cell.length_a   1.000
_cell.length_b   1.000
_cell.length_c   1.000
_cell.angle_alpha   90.00
_cell.angle_beta   90.00
_cell.angle_gamma   90.00
#
_symmetry.space_group_name_H-M   'P 1'
#
loop_
_entity.id
_entity.type
_entity.pdbx_description
1 polymer ?
#
loop_
_entity_poly.entity_id
_entity_poly.type
_entity_poly.pdbx_seq_one_letter_code
_entity_poly.pdbx_strand_id
1 'polypeptide(L)'
;MNLKLFNYFTLLITVVLINVKKVFAYDEFLGNVTRPELFEITDFKVPTITIHLNDYDYSYLFNAIQCEKDTSSNFMKRNMDCYTTPWVDLNYALNRTISKKYIDKSKITEKADIELIVSVLNTKTHNITISEFENLIVTYSKFTLKEIFTYPYGLASVPSTTNFKTEDATMTFDLEGIIN
;
A
#
# COMPACT_ATOMS: atom_id res chain seq x y z
N MET A 1 -76.13 -28.65 -16.50
CA MET A 1 -74.90 -27.82 -16.55
C MET A 1 -73.72 -28.71 -16.18
N ASN A 2 -72.77 -28.95 -17.10
CA ASN A 2 -71.70 -29.93 -16.92
C ASN A 2 -70.74 -29.49 -15.80
N LEU A 3 -70.67 -30.24 -14.68
CA LEU A 3 -69.80 -29.96 -13.53
C LEU A 3 -68.32 -29.77 -13.92
N LYS A 4 -67.87 -30.41 -15.01
CA LYS A 4 -66.49 -30.28 -15.52
C LYS A 4 -66.19 -28.89 -16.10
N LEU A 5 -67.19 -28.19 -16.66
CA LEU A 5 -67.01 -26.83 -17.19
C LEU A 5 -66.88 -25.80 -16.06
N PHE A 6 -67.57 -26.01 -14.94
CA PHE A 6 -67.54 -25.10 -13.80
C PHE A 6 -66.19 -25.11 -13.08
N ASN A 7 -65.55 -26.29 -12.97
CA ASN A 7 -64.22 -26.43 -12.37
C ASN A 7 -63.09 -25.82 -13.22
N TYR A 8 -63.22 -25.79 -14.55
CA TYR A 8 -62.24 -25.12 -15.40
C TYR A 8 -62.32 -23.60 -15.26
N PHE A 9 -63.52 -23.06 -15.07
CA PHE A 9 -63.76 -21.63 -14.93
C PHE A 9 -63.22 -21.07 -13.60
N THR A 10 -63.40 -21.81 -12.49
CA THR A 10 -62.87 -21.41 -11.18
C THR A 10 -61.33 -21.43 -11.13
N LEU A 11 -60.69 -22.34 -11.87
CA LEU A 11 -59.23 -22.43 -11.95
C LEU A 11 -58.60 -21.32 -12.83
N LEU A 12 -59.30 -20.87 -13.87
CA LEU A 12 -58.87 -19.74 -14.70
C LEU A 12 -58.98 -18.41 -13.94
N ILE A 13 -60.02 -18.24 -13.12
CA ILE A 13 -60.23 -17.02 -12.33
C ILE A 13 -59.12 -16.83 -11.28
N THR A 14 -58.66 -17.90 -10.62
CA THR A 14 -57.56 -17.80 -9.65
C THR A 14 -56.23 -17.46 -10.34
N VAL A 15 -55.92 -18.05 -11.50
CA VAL A 15 -54.69 -17.72 -12.25
C VAL A 15 -54.69 -16.28 -12.76
N VAL A 16 -55.86 -15.75 -13.19
CA VAL A 16 -55.98 -14.34 -13.61
C VAL A 16 -55.86 -13.40 -12.41
N LEU A 17 -56.46 -13.72 -11.26
CA LEU A 17 -56.41 -12.89 -10.05
C LEU A 17 -55.03 -12.82 -9.39
N ILE A 18 -54.18 -13.84 -9.55
CA ILE A 18 -52.81 -13.84 -9.01
C ILE A 18 -51.87 -12.91 -9.82
N ASN A 19 -52.22 -12.57 -11.06
CA ASN A 19 -51.38 -11.72 -11.94
C ASN A 19 -51.71 -10.22 -11.89
N VAL A 20 -52.78 -9.80 -11.21
CA VAL A 20 -53.21 -8.38 -11.21
C VAL A 20 -52.52 -7.53 -10.14
N LYS A 21 -51.78 -8.15 -9.21
CA LYS A 21 -50.96 -7.42 -8.24
C LYS A 21 -49.51 -7.32 -8.70
N LYS A 22 -49.29 -6.79 -9.90
CA LYS A 22 -48.05 -6.04 -10.14
C LYS A 22 -48.19 -4.74 -9.36
N VAL A 23 -47.83 -4.79 -8.08
CA VAL A 23 -47.72 -3.60 -7.24
C VAL A 23 -46.68 -2.70 -7.91
N PHE A 24 -47.14 -1.67 -8.60
CA PHE A 24 -46.32 -0.51 -8.89
C PHE A 24 -46.09 0.16 -7.54
N ALA A 25 -45.01 -0.22 -6.87
CA ALA A 25 -44.54 0.50 -5.70
C ALA A 25 -44.02 1.84 -6.24
N TYR A 26 -44.87 2.86 -6.14
CA TYR A 26 -44.47 4.23 -6.43
C TYR A 26 -43.63 4.69 -5.24
N ASP A 27 -42.35 4.89 -5.48
CA ASP A 27 -41.45 5.48 -4.50
C ASP A 27 -41.42 6.99 -4.75
N GLU A 28 -41.94 7.77 -3.80
CA GLU A 28 -42.00 9.23 -3.90
C GLU A 28 -40.61 9.87 -3.96
N PHE A 29 -39.58 9.20 -3.42
CA PHE A 29 -38.19 9.64 -3.49
C PHE A 29 -37.57 9.39 -4.88
N LEU A 30 -37.99 8.34 -5.59
CA LEU A 30 -37.39 7.93 -6.86
C LEU A 30 -38.23 8.29 -8.09
N GLY A 31 -39.50 8.67 -7.92
CA GLY A 31 -40.39 9.07 -9.00
C GLY A 31 -40.74 7.94 -9.98
N ASN A 32 -41.12 8.30 -11.21
CA ASN A 32 -41.53 7.36 -12.25
C ASN A 32 -40.33 6.83 -13.05
N VAL A 33 -39.37 6.19 -12.36
CA VAL A 33 -38.21 5.53 -12.99
C VAL A 33 -38.42 4.01 -13.03
N THR A 34 -38.03 3.39 -14.13
CA THR A 34 -38.02 1.94 -14.24
C THR A 34 -36.87 1.35 -13.42
N ARG A 35 -37.02 0.10 -12.96
CA ARG A 35 -35.96 -0.59 -12.21
C ARG A 35 -34.61 -0.62 -12.93
N PRO A 36 -34.50 -0.83 -14.25
CA PRO A 36 -33.22 -0.70 -14.98
C PRO A 36 -32.62 0.70 -14.91
N GLU A 37 -33.42 1.76 -15.07
CA GLU A 37 -32.95 3.14 -14.94
C GLU A 37 -32.46 3.43 -13.52
N LEU A 38 -33.12 2.86 -12.50
CA LEU A 38 -32.68 2.95 -11.12
C LEU A 38 -31.29 2.34 -10.92
N PHE A 39 -31.05 1.15 -11.46
CA PHE A 39 -29.72 0.51 -11.40
C PHE A 39 -28.65 1.34 -12.11
N GLU A 40 -28.97 1.94 -13.26
CA GLU A 40 -28.02 2.78 -13.97
C GLU A 40 -27.61 4.02 -13.17
N ILE A 41 -28.54 4.64 -12.44
CA ILE A 41 -28.26 5.86 -11.67
C ILE A 41 -27.68 5.59 -10.28
N THR A 42 -27.95 4.43 -9.66
CA THR A 42 -27.45 4.11 -8.30
C THR A 42 -26.22 3.22 -8.29
N ASP A 43 -26.13 2.23 -9.18
CA ASP A 43 -25.16 1.13 -9.06
C ASP A 43 -24.01 1.25 -10.08
N PHE A 44 -24.20 1.97 -11.19
CA PHE A 44 -23.14 2.17 -12.19
C PHE A 44 -22.38 3.48 -12.03
N LYS A 45 -22.90 4.41 -11.22
CA LYS A 45 -22.22 5.67 -10.89
C LYS A 45 -21.37 5.46 -9.64
N VAL A 46 -20.17 4.95 -9.86
CA VAL A 46 -19.16 4.80 -8.80
C VAL A 46 -18.43 6.13 -8.63
N PRO A 47 -18.35 6.68 -7.41
CA PRO A 47 -17.66 7.94 -7.18
C PRO A 47 -16.14 7.78 -7.38
N THR A 48 -15.53 8.81 -7.96
CA THR A 48 -14.08 8.94 -7.95
C THR A 48 -13.67 9.56 -6.62
N ILE A 49 -12.90 8.80 -5.83
CA ILE A 49 -12.31 9.26 -4.58
C ILE A 49 -10.87 9.66 -4.86
N THR A 50 -10.53 10.94 -4.70
CA THR A 50 -9.15 11.42 -4.82
C THR A 50 -8.63 11.87 -3.46
N ILE A 51 -7.49 11.32 -3.05
CA ILE A 51 -6.79 11.72 -1.83
C ILE A 51 -5.66 12.65 -2.22
N HIS A 52 -5.70 13.88 -1.72
CA HIS A 52 -4.63 14.85 -1.90
C HIS A 52 -3.72 14.80 -0.68
N LEU A 53 -2.47 14.44 -0.91
CA LEU A 53 -1.39 14.47 0.06
C LEU A 53 -0.48 15.66 -0.26
N ASN A 54 0.12 16.26 0.76
CA ASN A 54 1.22 17.19 0.51
C ASN A 54 2.44 16.43 -0.08
N ASP A 55 3.36 17.16 -0.69
CA ASP A 55 4.52 16.55 -1.38
C ASP A 55 5.39 15.69 -0.45
N TYR A 56 5.52 16.10 0.81
CA TYR A 56 6.32 15.38 1.80
C TYR A 56 5.71 14.01 2.12
N ASP A 57 4.41 13.99 2.42
CA ASP A 57 3.64 12.80 2.77
C ASP A 57 3.47 11.85 1.58
N TYR A 58 3.22 12.40 0.40
CA TYR A 58 3.19 11.63 -0.83
C TYR A 58 4.54 10.96 -1.10
N SER A 59 5.63 11.72 -1.01
CA SER A 59 6.99 11.21 -1.19
C SER A 59 7.32 10.16 -0.13
N TYR A 60 6.97 10.39 1.13
CA TYR A 60 7.18 9.42 2.21
C TYR A 60 6.45 8.09 1.93
N LEU A 61 5.14 8.16 1.64
CA LEU A 61 4.33 6.97 1.36
C LEU A 61 4.82 6.22 0.13
N PHE A 62 5.05 6.94 -0.97
CA PHE A 62 5.48 6.35 -2.23
C PHE A 62 6.89 5.74 -2.12
N ASN A 63 7.84 6.47 -1.51
CA ASN A 63 9.19 5.98 -1.30
C ASN A 63 9.18 4.78 -0.36
N ALA A 64 8.36 4.77 0.70
CA ALA A 64 8.22 3.61 1.57
C ALA A 64 7.80 2.40 0.74
N ILE A 65 6.68 2.45 0.01
CA ILE A 65 6.19 1.35 -0.84
C ILE A 65 7.25 0.89 -1.85
N GLN A 66 7.91 1.83 -2.52
CA GLN A 66 8.95 1.53 -3.51
C GLN A 66 10.13 0.81 -2.85
N CYS A 67 10.54 1.26 -1.66
CA CYS A 67 11.60 0.63 -0.88
C CYS A 67 11.17 -0.73 -0.32
N GLU A 68 9.92 -0.92 0.07
CA GLU A 68 9.42 -2.22 0.49
C GLU A 68 9.56 -3.25 -0.64
N LYS A 69 9.19 -2.85 -1.86
CA LYS A 69 9.36 -3.68 -3.05
C LYS A 69 10.84 -3.93 -3.37
N ASP A 70 11.65 -2.88 -3.40
CA ASP A 70 13.04 -2.95 -3.87
C ASP A 70 13.97 -3.69 -2.89
N THR A 71 13.69 -3.62 -1.59
CA THR A 71 14.42 -4.34 -0.52
C THR A 71 13.86 -5.74 -0.25
N SER A 72 12.81 -6.16 -0.97
CA SER A 72 12.32 -7.52 -0.90
C SER A 72 13.34 -8.52 -1.44
N SER A 73 13.45 -9.68 -0.79
CA SER A 73 14.38 -10.75 -1.22
C SER A 73 14.10 -11.28 -2.62
N ASN A 74 12.91 -11.05 -3.17
CA ASN A 74 12.54 -11.50 -4.51
C ASN A 74 12.96 -10.51 -5.62
N PHE A 75 13.11 -9.23 -5.29
CA PHE A 75 13.39 -8.19 -6.29
C PHE A 75 14.81 -7.64 -6.19
N MET A 76 15.27 -7.35 -4.96
CA MET A 76 16.65 -6.94 -4.64
C MET A 76 17.24 -5.93 -5.63
N LYS A 77 16.57 -4.79 -5.78
CA LYS A 77 16.99 -3.73 -6.70
C LYS A 77 17.87 -2.72 -5.97
N ARG A 78 18.95 -2.30 -6.63
CA ARG A 78 19.75 -1.16 -6.17
C ARG A 78 18.94 0.12 -6.35
N ASN A 79 18.60 0.78 -5.24
CA ASN A 79 17.86 2.03 -5.23
C ASN A 79 18.49 2.98 -4.21
N MET A 80 19.13 4.05 -4.71
CA MET A 80 19.84 5.01 -3.86
C MET A 80 18.89 5.77 -2.95
N ASP A 81 17.70 6.11 -3.44
CA ASP A 81 16.69 6.83 -2.65
C ASP A 81 16.36 6.04 -1.38
N CYS A 82 16.21 4.71 -1.52
CA CYS A 82 15.96 3.80 -0.41
C CYS A 82 17.09 3.67 0.61
N TYR A 83 18.32 4.03 0.25
CA TYR A 83 19.44 4.02 1.19
C TYR A 83 19.65 5.40 1.84
N THR A 84 19.07 6.46 1.27
CA THR A 84 19.20 7.83 1.76
C THR A 84 17.92 8.40 2.36
N THR A 85 16.85 7.61 2.47
CA THR A 85 15.60 8.05 3.10
C THR A 85 15.80 8.44 4.57
N PRO A 86 14.94 9.32 5.13
CA PRO A 86 15.07 9.79 6.52
C PRO A 86 15.03 8.69 7.59
N TRP A 87 14.44 7.53 7.31
CA TRP A 87 14.37 6.41 8.27
C TRP A 87 15.58 5.46 8.19
N VAL A 88 16.52 5.70 7.28
CA VAL A 88 17.76 4.93 7.18
C VAL A 88 18.85 5.62 7.98
N ASP A 89 19.29 4.96 9.05
CA ASP A 89 20.46 5.35 9.83
C ASP A 89 21.62 4.43 9.47
N LEU A 90 22.61 4.96 8.73
CA LEU A 90 23.78 4.20 8.30
C LEU A 90 24.76 3.91 9.46
N ASN A 91 24.78 4.72 10.51
CA ASN A 91 25.58 4.45 11.70
C ASN A 91 25.00 3.25 12.46
N TYR A 92 23.66 3.22 12.56
CA TYR A 92 22.93 2.05 13.07
C TYR A 92 23.17 0.81 12.18
N ALA A 93 23.07 0.97 10.85
CA ALA A 93 23.32 -0.11 9.91
C ALA A 93 24.75 -0.67 10.08
N LEU A 94 25.76 0.19 10.19
CA LEU A 94 27.15 -0.22 10.45
C LEU A 94 27.28 -0.99 11.77
N ASN A 95 26.72 -0.47 12.86
CA ASN A 95 26.72 -1.18 14.14
C ASN A 95 26.09 -2.58 14.01
N ARG A 96 24.98 -2.67 13.28
CA ARG A 96 24.27 -3.93 13.06
C ARG A 96 25.08 -4.91 12.21
N THR A 97 25.74 -4.46 11.14
CA THR A 97 26.59 -5.32 10.31
C THR A 97 27.75 -5.95 11.08
N ILE A 98 28.37 -5.20 11.98
CA ILE A 98 29.46 -5.71 12.83
C ILE A 98 28.90 -6.63 13.91
N SER A 99 27.86 -6.22 14.65
CA SER A 99 27.29 -7.02 15.74
C SER A 99 26.66 -8.34 15.27
N LYS A 100 26.07 -8.35 14.08
CA LYS A 100 25.53 -9.56 13.43
C LYS A 100 26.57 -10.36 12.65
N LYS A 101 27.83 -9.91 12.62
CA LYS A 101 28.94 -10.56 11.92
C LYS A 101 28.70 -10.70 10.40
N TYR A 102 27.98 -9.75 9.80
CA TYR A 102 27.89 -9.64 8.35
C TYR A 102 29.22 -9.15 7.77
N ILE A 103 29.92 -8.30 8.51
CA ILE A 103 31.34 -8.00 8.32
C ILE A 103 32.13 -8.75 9.39
N ASP A 104 33.21 -9.40 8.98
CA ASP A 104 34.16 -10.03 9.90
C ASP A 104 35.19 -9.00 10.38
N LYS A 105 35.04 -8.53 11.62
CA LYS A 105 35.93 -7.53 12.22
C LYS A 105 37.40 -7.95 12.21
N SER A 106 37.70 -9.26 12.22
CA SER A 106 39.08 -9.75 12.17
C SER A 106 39.77 -9.52 10.83
N LYS A 107 39.01 -9.28 9.76
CA LYS A 107 39.52 -9.03 8.41
C LYS A 107 39.78 -7.56 8.12
N ILE A 108 39.39 -6.66 9.04
CA ILE A 108 39.56 -5.23 8.88
C ILE A 108 41.01 -4.88 9.24
N THR A 109 41.86 -4.77 8.23
CA THR A 109 43.30 -4.52 8.39
C THR A 109 43.69 -3.10 8.05
N GLU A 110 42.93 -2.42 7.18
CA GLU A 110 43.25 -1.06 6.75
C GLU A 110 43.04 -0.05 7.87
N LYS A 111 44.08 0.72 8.17
CA LYS A 111 44.07 1.68 9.27
C LYS A 111 42.96 2.73 9.12
N ALA A 112 42.73 3.21 7.89
CA ALA A 112 41.70 4.19 7.59
C ALA A 112 40.29 3.66 7.90
N ASP A 113 40.01 2.40 7.57
CA ASP A 113 38.70 1.78 7.84
C ASP A 113 38.48 1.52 9.33
N ILE A 114 39.54 1.16 10.06
CA ILE A 114 39.50 1.01 11.51
C ILE A 114 39.17 2.37 12.16
N GLU A 115 39.85 3.44 11.75
CA GLU A 115 39.61 4.79 12.25
C GLU A 115 38.20 5.28 11.94
N LEU A 116 37.69 5.01 10.73
CA LEU A 116 36.31 5.30 10.34
C LEU A 116 35.30 4.57 11.24
N ILE A 117 35.47 3.27 11.46
CA ILE A 117 34.56 2.49 12.31
C ILE A 117 34.58 3.00 13.76
N VAL A 118 35.76 3.32 14.28
CA VAL A 118 35.90 3.90 15.62
C VAL A 118 35.23 5.27 15.68
N SER A 119 35.38 6.10 14.65
CA SER A 119 34.81 7.45 14.62
C SER A 119 33.27 7.44 14.58
N VAL A 120 32.68 6.45 13.92
CA VAL A 120 31.23 6.27 13.79
C VAL A 120 30.62 5.60 15.04
N LEU A 121 31.21 4.50 15.51
CA LEU A 121 30.57 3.65 16.54
C LEU A 121 30.98 4.00 17.97
N ASN A 122 32.23 4.38 18.19
CA ASN A 122 32.76 4.59 19.54
C ASN A 122 32.72 6.07 19.92
N THR A 123 33.37 6.93 19.13
CA THR A 123 33.42 8.37 19.43
C THR A 123 32.20 9.13 18.93
N LYS A 124 31.48 8.58 17.94
CA LYS A 124 30.26 9.16 17.34
C LYS A 124 30.48 10.58 16.79
N THR A 125 31.65 10.81 16.20
CA THR A 125 32.07 12.09 15.64
C THR A 125 31.85 12.18 14.12
N HIS A 126 31.54 11.05 13.48
CA HIS A 126 31.33 10.96 12.02
C HIS A 126 29.98 10.33 11.71
N ASN A 127 29.29 10.90 10.73
CA ASN A 127 28.13 10.27 10.11
C ASN A 127 28.57 9.62 8.82
N ILE A 128 28.51 8.28 8.78
CA ILE A 128 29.02 7.53 7.63
C ILE A 128 28.18 7.83 6.39
N THR A 129 28.85 8.00 5.26
CA THR A 129 28.21 8.15 3.95
C THR A 129 27.88 6.80 3.33
N ILE A 130 26.98 6.77 2.35
CA ILE A 130 26.66 5.53 1.61
C ILE A 130 27.92 4.94 0.96
N SER A 131 28.77 5.78 0.36
CA SER A 131 29.97 5.32 -0.35
C SER A 131 30.96 4.67 0.62
N GLU A 132 31.17 5.27 1.78
CA GLU A 132 32.02 4.70 2.84
C GLU A 132 31.44 3.39 3.37
N PHE A 133 30.13 3.35 3.64
CA PHE A 133 29.45 2.15 4.11
C PHE A 133 29.53 1.02 3.08
N GLU A 134 29.26 1.30 1.81
CA GLU A 134 29.37 0.33 0.72
C GLU A 134 30.79 -0.18 0.57
N ASN A 135 31.80 0.69 0.66
CA ASN A 135 33.19 0.28 0.58
C ASN A 135 33.55 -0.74 1.68
N LEU A 136 33.11 -0.50 2.92
CA LEU A 136 33.32 -1.45 4.03
C LEU A 136 32.64 -2.80 3.76
N ILE A 137 31.40 -2.77 3.24
CA ILE A 137 30.62 -3.98 2.94
C ILE A 137 31.29 -4.81 1.84
N VAL A 138 31.65 -4.19 0.72
CA VAL A 138 32.24 -4.89 -0.42
C VAL A 138 33.64 -5.41 -0.09
N THR A 139 34.41 -4.67 0.72
CA THR A 139 35.78 -5.06 1.08
C THR A 139 35.83 -6.18 2.10
N TYR A 140 34.98 -6.14 3.13
CA TYR A 140 35.10 -7.02 4.31
C TYR A 140 33.95 -8.03 4.47
N SER A 141 33.05 -8.11 3.51
CA SER A 141 31.97 -9.10 3.48
C SER A 141 31.87 -9.81 2.13
N LYS A 142 30.90 -10.71 2.01
CA LYS A 142 30.54 -11.34 0.72
C LYS A 142 29.31 -10.70 0.07
N PHE A 143 28.77 -9.67 0.70
CA PHE A 143 27.53 -9.03 0.27
C PHE A 143 27.83 -7.81 -0.59
N THR A 144 26.91 -7.52 -1.49
CA THR A 144 26.78 -6.22 -2.12
C THR A 144 25.88 -5.31 -1.28
N LEU A 145 25.93 -4.00 -1.54
CA LEU A 145 25.07 -3.03 -0.85
C LEU A 145 23.58 -3.39 -0.98
N LYS A 146 23.12 -3.77 -2.18
CA LYS A 146 21.72 -4.11 -2.42
C LYS A 146 21.26 -5.37 -1.67
N GLU A 147 22.15 -6.34 -1.49
CA GLU A 147 21.82 -7.60 -0.80
C GLU A 147 21.70 -7.36 0.70
N ILE A 148 22.66 -6.65 1.30
CA ILE A 148 22.67 -6.44 2.74
C ILE A 148 21.55 -5.51 3.22
N PHE A 149 21.02 -4.66 2.32
CA PHE A 149 19.85 -3.82 2.62
C PHE A 149 18.50 -4.54 2.47
N THR A 150 18.48 -5.83 2.12
CA THR A 150 17.22 -6.59 2.09
C THR A 150 16.66 -6.85 3.49
N TYR A 151 15.34 -7.00 3.57
CA TYR A 151 14.62 -7.17 4.84
C TYR A 151 15.20 -8.19 5.83
N PRO A 152 15.68 -9.38 5.41
CA PRO A 152 16.16 -10.39 6.36
C PRO A 152 17.37 -9.94 7.19
N TYR A 153 18.19 -9.01 6.67
CA TYR A 153 19.36 -8.49 7.40
C TYR A 153 18.99 -7.36 8.37
N GLY A 154 17.87 -6.66 8.10
CA GLY A 154 17.26 -5.67 8.97
C GLY A 154 18.18 -4.47 9.28
N LEU A 155 19.00 -4.06 8.32
CA LEU A 155 19.89 -2.90 8.46
C LEU A 155 19.13 -1.58 8.53
N ALA A 156 18.00 -1.50 7.84
CA ALA A 156 17.03 -0.44 7.95
C ALA A 156 15.64 -1.05 8.05
N SER A 157 14.76 -0.39 8.80
CA SER A 157 13.35 -0.76 8.88
C SER A 157 12.58 0.22 8.01
N VAL A 158 12.08 -0.26 6.87
CA VAL A 158 11.13 0.53 6.08
C VAL A 158 9.88 0.72 6.94
N PRO A 159 9.41 1.96 7.15
CA PRO A 159 8.22 2.23 7.92
C PRO A 159 7.03 1.51 7.29
N SER A 160 6.28 0.80 8.14
CA SER A 160 5.15 -0.01 7.71
C SER A 160 4.09 0.86 7.03
N THR A 161 3.86 0.60 5.74
CA THR A 161 2.88 1.35 4.93
C THR A 161 1.44 1.11 5.38
N THR A 162 1.17 -0.01 6.06
CA THR A 162 -0.15 -0.37 6.61
C THR A 162 -0.70 0.61 7.66
N ASN A 163 0.14 1.47 8.24
CA ASN A 163 -0.27 2.44 9.26
C ASN A 163 0.11 3.89 8.88
N PHE A 164 0.25 4.20 7.58
CA PHE A 164 0.50 5.57 7.15
C PHE A 164 -0.62 6.49 7.66
N LYS A 165 -0.21 7.57 8.34
CA LYS A 165 -1.11 8.59 8.90
C LYS A 165 -0.54 9.95 8.57
N THR A 166 -1.43 10.85 8.18
CA THR A 166 -1.14 12.26 7.92
C THR A 166 -2.31 13.09 8.44
N GLU A 167 -2.01 14.29 8.90
CA GLU A 167 -3.00 15.24 9.43
C GLU A 167 -3.49 16.22 8.35
N ASP A 168 -2.75 16.36 7.25
CA ASP A 168 -2.95 17.39 6.22
C ASP A 168 -3.58 16.85 4.92
N ALA A 169 -4.02 15.59 4.93
CA ALA A 169 -4.69 15.00 3.77
C ALA A 169 -6.09 15.57 3.57
N THR A 170 -6.44 15.84 2.31
CA THR A 170 -7.83 16.13 1.94
C THR A 170 -8.35 15.05 1.00
N MET A 171 -9.66 14.81 1.06
CA MET A 171 -10.34 13.86 0.19
C MET A 171 -11.39 14.60 -0.62
N THR A 172 -11.37 14.42 -1.93
CA THR A 172 -12.45 14.84 -2.81
C THR A 172 -13.25 13.62 -3.26
N PHE A 173 -14.57 13.80 -3.29
CA PHE A 173 -15.54 12.79 -3.72
C PHE A 173 -16.29 13.38 -4.90
N ASP A 174 -16.06 12.83 -6.08
CA ASP A 174 -16.74 13.23 -7.30
C ASP A 174 -17.68 12.11 -7.75
N LEU A 175 -18.98 12.40 -7.75
CA LEU A 175 -20.02 11.49 -8.19
C LEU A 175 -20.82 12.20 -9.28
N GLU A 176 -20.76 11.67 -10.49
CA GLU A 176 -21.50 12.21 -11.63
C GLU A 176 -23.02 11.99 -11.47
N GLY A 177 -23.69 12.80 -10.66
CA GLY A 177 -25.14 12.76 -10.42
C GLY A 177 -25.89 13.88 -11.12
N ILE A 178 -27.16 13.64 -11.48
CA ILE A 178 -28.10 14.71 -11.81
C ILE A 178 -28.83 15.03 -10.50
N ILE A 179 -28.66 16.24 -9.96
CA ILE A 179 -29.46 16.74 -8.84
C ILE A 179 -30.72 17.34 -9.45
N ASN A 180 -31.87 16.68 -9.29
CA ASN A 180 -33.18 17.22 -9.64
C ASN A 180 -33.87 17.77 -8.40
#